data_AF-A0A970ZL20-F1
#
_entry.id   AF-A0A970ZL20-F1
#
_cell.length_a   1.000
_cell.length_b   1.000
_cell.length_c   1.000
_cell.angle_alpha   90.00
_cell.angle_beta   90.00
_cell.angle_gamma   90.00
#
_symmetry.space_group_name_H-M   'P 1'
#
loop_
_entity.id
_entity.type
_entity.pdbx_description
1 polymer ?
#
loop_
_entity_poly.entity_id
_entity_poly.type
_entity_poly.pdbx_seq_one_letter_code
_entity_poly.pdbx_strand_id
1 'polypeptide(L)'
;MQPDVFGDLDKFNGVLAKLDEIASRKSLDEHQVGLARILRFKQNRGLVHAALGYAKTIERASDILIAEVLNVLVSEDIPLETRTLAAGVLGHLIPHRHADSVSDFDLDRVVESMSYVLSRSHSPLLKKTLDEAISRARDRRRKRNGSRDCWSS
;
A
#
# COMPACT_ATOMS: atom_id res chain seq x y z
N MET A 1 12.87 -16.11 7.07
CA MET A 1 12.75 -14.73 7.58
C MET A 1 13.73 -13.87 6.81
N GLN A 2 13.26 -12.94 5.98
CA GLN A 2 14.18 -11.96 5.38
C GLN A 2 14.71 -11.05 6.48
N PRO A 3 16.01 -10.78 6.53
CA PRO A 3 16.59 -9.92 7.55
C PRO A 3 16.04 -8.50 7.40
N ASP A 4 15.75 -7.88 8.54
CA ASP A 4 15.27 -6.51 8.62
C ASP A 4 16.40 -5.54 8.26
N VAL A 5 16.37 -5.05 7.02
CA VAL A 5 17.43 -4.22 6.42
C VAL A 5 17.43 -2.78 6.94
N PHE A 6 16.33 -2.32 7.55
CA PHE A 6 16.17 -0.93 7.97
C PHE A 6 16.65 -0.66 9.40
N GLY A 7 16.94 -1.71 10.18
CA GLY A 7 17.58 -1.57 11.49
C GLY A 7 16.78 -0.72 12.47
N ASP A 8 17.44 0.25 13.09
CA ASP A 8 16.85 1.15 14.09
C ASP A 8 16.07 2.30 13.41
N LEU A 9 14.75 2.32 13.61
CA LEU A 9 13.84 3.29 12.98
C LEU A 9 13.93 4.70 13.59
N ASP A 10 14.55 4.85 14.77
CA ASP A 10 14.81 6.15 15.37
C ASP A 10 15.90 6.91 14.60
N LYS A 11 16.74 6.20 13.85
CA LYS A 11 17.78 6.78 12.98
C LYS A 11 17.21 7.22 11.64
N PHE A 12 16.26 8.15 11.67
CA PHE A 12 15.49 8.64 10.52
C PHE A 12 16.30 8.81 9.23
N ASN A 13 17.39 9.60 9.26
CA ASN A 13 18.23 9.86 8.09
C ASN A 13 18.90 8.59 7.55
N GLY A 14 19.28 7.66 8.42
CA GLY A 14 19.88 6.39 8.04
C GLY A 14 18.88 5.47 7.34
N VAL A 15 17.64 5.43 7.84
CA VAL A 15 16.56 4.65 7.21
C VAL A 15 16.19 5.22 5.84
N LEU A 16 16.11 6.55 5.69
CA LEU A 16 15.86 7.19 4.40
C LEU A 16 16.96 6.89 3.38
N ALA A 17 18.23 7.06 3.77
CA ALA A 17 19.36 6.74 2.89
C ALA A 17 19.33 5.27 2.45
N LYS A 18 18.88 4.36 3.33
CA LYS A 18 18.72 2.95 2.98
C LYS A 18 17.56 2.70 2.03
N LEU A 19 16.43 3.38 2.22
CA LEU A 19 15.29 3.34 1.29
C LEU A 19 15.72 3.83 -0.09
N ASP A 20 16.44 4.95 -0.18
CA ASP A 20 17.00 5.48 -1.42
C ASP A 20 17.95 4.48 -2.09
N GLU A 21 18.87 3.89 -1.33
CA GLU A 21 19.81 2.89 -1.86
C GLU A 21 19.06 1.69 -2.46
N ILE A 22 18.09 1.14 -1.74
CA ILE A 22 17.30 -0.01 -2.19
C ILE A 22 16.43 0.37 -3.41
N ALA A 23 15.79 1.54 -3.39
CA ALA A 23 14.99 2.04 -4.49
C ALA A 23 15.82 2.23 -5.76
N SER A 24 17.04 2.76 -5.64
CA SER A 24 17.97 2.96 -6.78
C SER A 24 18.36 1.65 -7.46
N ARG A 25 18.34 0.54 -6.72
CA ARG A 25 18.62 -0.82 -7.22
C ARG A 25 17.39 -1.54 -7.75
N LYS A 26 16.21 -0.91 -7.68
CA LYS A 26 14.90 -1.49 -8.05
C LYS A 26 14.57 -2.80 -7.31
N SER A 27 15.07 -2.96 -6.09
CA SER A 27 14.87 -4.18 -5.29
C SER A 27 13.88 -4.00 -4.14
N LEU A 28 13.08 -2.91 -4.15
CA LEU A 28 12.09 -2.65 -3.09
C LEU A 28 11.04 -3.76 -2.96
N ASP A 29 10.69 -4.43 -4.06
CA ASP A 29 9.78 -5.58 -4.08
C ASP A 29 10.24 -6.69 -3.13
N GLU A 30 11.55 -6.86 -2.93
CA GLU A 30 12.15 -7.87 -2.06
C GLU A 30 12.21 -7.45 -0.58
N HIS A 31 11.90 -6.19 -0.27
CA HIS A 31 12.05 -5.60 1.07
C HIS A 31 10.74 -5.06 1.67
N GLN A 32 9.59 -5.54 1.16
CA GLN A 32 8.27 -5.07 1.57
C GLN A 32 7.93 -5.32 3.04
N VAL A 33 8.49 -6.36 3.66
CA VAL A 33 8.32 -6.62 5.11
C VAL A 33 8.91 -5.47 5.94
N GLY A 34 10.10 -5.00 5.55
CA GLY A 34 10.73 -3.86 6.21
C GLY A 34 9.98 -2.55 5.94
N LEU A 35 9.49 -2.35 4.72
CA LEU A 35 8.65 -1.20 4.39
C LEU A 35 7.34 -1.19 5.21
N ALA A 36 6.71 -2.35 5.38
CA ALA A 36 5.53 -2.54 6.22
C ALA A 36 5.84 -2.26 7.70
N ARG A 37 7.03 -2.61 8.21
CA ARG A 37 7.48 -2.27 9.57
C ARG A 37 7.61 -0.75 9.75
N ILE A 38 8.13 -0.04 8.75
CA ILE A 38 8.21 1.43 8.77
C ILE A 38 6.82 2.06 8.83
N LEU A 39 5.88 1.59 8.00
CA LEU A 39 4.51 2.12 7.99
C LEU A 39 3.76 1.92 9.32
N ARG A 40 4.11 0.87 10.08
CA ARG A 40 3.61 0.65 11.44
C ARG A 40 4.19 1.61 12.47
N PHE A 41 5.34 2.20 12.20
CA PHE A 41 6.03 3.10 13.12
C PHE A 41 5.41 4.52 13.08
N LYS A 42 4.16 4.61 13.54
CA LYS A 42 3.34 5.84 13.52
C LYS A 42 3.92 7.00 14.35
N GLN A 43 4.90 6.72 15.22
CA GLN A 43 5.60 7.72 16.03
C GLN A 43 6.42 8.69 15.16
N ASN A 44 6.92 8.24 14.01
CA ASN A 44 7.62 9.09 13.05
C ASN A 44 6.78 9.28 11.78
N ARG A 45 5.88 10.26 11.82
CA ARG A 45 4.98 10.59 10.69
C ARG A 45 5.72 10.94 9.40
N GLY A 46 6.88 11.60 9.52
CA GLY A 46 7.73 11.92 8.36
C GLY A 46 8.25 10.67 7.67
N LEU A 47 8.64 9.66 8.45
CA LEU A 47 9.11 8.38 7.93
C LEU A 47 8.00 7.58 7.28
N VAL A 48 6.81 7.57 7.87
CA VAL A 48 5.61 6.96 7.26
C VAL A 48 5.30 7.62 5.92
N HIS A 49 5.31 8.96 5.86
CA HIS A 49 5.05 9.69 4.61
C HIS A 49 6.08 9.36 3.53
N ALA A 50 7.37 9.37 3.87
CA ALA A 50 8.43 9.02 2.93
C ALA A 50 8.31 7.57 2.44
N ALA A 51 8.07 6.62 3.35
CA ALA A 51 7.87 5.21 3.03
C ALA A 51 6.71 4.98 2.04
N LEU A 52 5.61 5.73 2.17
CA LEU A 52 4.51 5.68 1.19
C LEU A 52 4.95 6.16 -0.20
N GLY A 53 5.88 7.12 -0.29
CA GLY A 53 6.48 7.53 -1.55
C GLY A 53 7.16 6.37 -2.28
N TYR A 54 7.98 5.59 -1.56
CA TYR A 54 8.63 4.40 -2.10
C TYR A 54 7.64 3.26 -2.38
N ALA A 55 6.58 3.10 -1.57
CA ALA A 55 5.57 2.09 -1.81
C ALA A 55 4.87 2.23 -3.18
N LYS A 56 4.85 3.44 -3.78
CA LYS A 56 4.31 3.66 -5.13
C LYS A 56 5.14 3.03 -6.25
N THR A 57 6.39 2.64 -5.99
CA THR A 57 7.26 2.05 -7.01
C THR A 57 7.27 0.53 -6.97
N ILE A 58 6.49 -0.09 -6.07
CA ILE A 58 6.39 -1.54 -5.95
C ILE A 58 5.65 -2.13 -7.14
N GLU A 59 6.24 -3.12 -7.80
CA GLU A 59 5.65 -3.75 -8.99
C GLU A 59 4.94 -5.07 -8.66
N ARG A 60 5.36 -5.74 -7.58
CA ARG A 60 4.80 -7.00 -7.09
C ARG A 60 4.36 -6.87 -5.64
N ALA A 61 3.23 -6.21 -5.43
CA ALA A 61 2.76 -5.88 -4.09
C ALA A 61 2.38 -7.14 -3.28
N SER A 62 2.88 -7.21 -2.06
CA SER A 62 2.56 -8.22 -1.06
C SER A 62 1.36 -7.81 -0.20
N ASP A 63 0.68 -8.80 0.35
CA ASP A 63 -0.51 -8.60 1.20
C ASP A 63 -0.20 -7.80 2.45
N ILE A 64 0.96 -8.05 3.06
CA ILE A 64 1.40 -7.34 4.25
C ILE A 64 1.58 -5.84 3.98
N LEU A 65 2.11 -5.48 2.81
CA LEU A 65 2.27 -4.08 2.45
C LEU A 65 0.91 -3.41 2.21
N ILE A 66 0.01 -4.07 1.48
CA ILE A 66 -1.35 -3.56 1.24
C ILE A 66 -2.07 -3.32 2.57
N ALA A 67 -1.99 -4.27 3.51
CA ALA A 67 -2.59 -4.16 4.83
C ALA A 67 -2.04 -2.95 5.62
N GLU A 68 -0.72 -2.75 5.62
CA GLU A 68 -0.15 -1.64 6.37
C GLU A 68 -0.44 -0.27 5.74
N VAL A 69 -0.50 -0.18 4.41
CA VAL A 69 -0.94 1.07 3.76
C VAL A 69 -2.41 1.37 4.09
N LEU A 70 -3.28 0.34 4.14
CA LEU A 70 -4.65 0.49 4.61
C LEU A 70 -4.71 0.99 6.06
N ASN A 71 -3.88 0.43 6.95
CA ASN A 71 -3.78 0.87 8.34
C ASN A 71 -3.40 2.35 8.47
N VAL A 72 -2.57 2.87 7.56
CA VAL A 72 -2.24 4.31 7.51
C VAL A 72 -3.45 5.13 7.04
N LEU A 73 -4.17 4.68 6.01
CA LEU A 73 -5.35 5.37 5.47
C LEU A 73 -6.49 5.50 6.50
N VAL A 74 -6.76 4.44 7.28
CA VAL A 74 -7.87 4.42 8.25
C VAL A 74 -7.52 5.11 9.58
N SER A 75 -6.24 5.37 9.84
CA SER A 75 -5.79 5.99 11.09
C SER A 75 -6.13 7.47 11.15
N GLU A 76 -6.95 7.88 12.11
CA GLU A 76 -7.32 9.30 12.28
C GLU A 76 -6.16 10.16 12.81
N ASP A 77 -5.20 9.56 13.51
CA ASP A 77 -3.99 10.23 14.01
C ASP A 77 -2.97 10.59 12.92
N ILE A 78 -3.19 10.14 11.68
CA ILE A 78 -2.30 10.42 10.55
C ILE A 78 -2.80 11.67 9.80
N PRO A 79 -1.91 12.62 9.46
CA PRO A 79 -2.29 13.81 8.72
C PRO A 79 -3.05 13.49 7.43
N LEU A 80 -4.07 14.29 7.12
CA LEU A 80 -4.93 14.10 5.94
C LEU A 80 -4.14 13.94 4.64
N GLU A 81 -3.06 14.69 4.47
CA GLU A 81 -2.15 14.59 3.32
C GLU A 81 -1.54 13.19 3.21
N THR A 82 -1.05 12.63 4.32
CA THR A 82 -0.44 11.30 4.36
C THR A 82 -1.50 10.21 4.14
N ARG A 83 -2.73 10.39 4.64
CA ARG A 83 -3.86 9.51 4.34
C ARG A 83 -4.25 9.55 2.85
N THR A 84 -4.24 10.74 2.25
CA THR A 84 -4.47 10.92 0.81
C THR A 84 -3.39 10.21 -0.01
N LEU A 85 -2.12 10.34 0.41
CA LEU A 85 -1.02 9.62 -0.20
C LEU A 85 -1.21 8.11 -0.11
N ALA A 86 -1.61 7.59 1.07
CA ALA A 86 -1.90 6.17 1.28
C ALA A 86 -3.05 5.67 0.39
N ALA A 87 -4.13 6.44 0.21
CA ALA A 87 -5.21 6.10 -0.73
C ALA A 87 -4.68 5.93 -2.16
N GLY A 88 -3.84 6.87 -2.61
CA GLY A 88 -3.19 6.79 -3.93
C GLY A 88 -2.28 5.57 -4.06
N VAL A 89 -1.50 5.26 -3.01
CA VAL A 89 -0.64 4.07 -2.95
C VAL A 89 -1.47 2.78 -3.05
N LEU A 90 -2.61 2.67 -2.34
CA LEU A 90 -3.50 1.50 -2.46
C LEU A 90 -4.03 1.34 -3.89
N GLY A 91 -4.38 2.44 -4.55
CA GLY A 91 -4.79 2.44 -5.95
C GLY A 91 -3.71 1.92 -6.91
N HIS A 92 -2.44 1.97 -6.51
CA HIS A 92 -1.31 1.39 -7.24
C HIS A 92 -1.05 -0.06 -6.82
N LEU A 93 -0.94 -0.35 -5.52
CA LEU A 93 -0.56 -1.67 -5.01
C LEU A 93 -1.60 -2.75 -5.32
N ILE A 94 -2.89 -2.43 -5.22
CA ILE A 94 -3.95 -3.43 -5.41
C ILE A 94 -3.93 -4.03 -6.83
N PRO A 95 -3.85 -3.23 -7.92
CA PRO A 95 -3.65 -3.78 -9.27
C PRO A 95 -2.38 -4.62 -9.46
N HIS A 96 -1.32 -4.26 -8.74
CA HIS A 96 0.02 -4.89 -8.77
C HIS A 96 0.18 -6.00 -7.73
N ARG A 97 -0.91 -6.41 -7.08
CA ARG A 97 -0.88 -7.47 -6.08
C ARG A 97 -0.40 -8.78 -6.69
N HIS A 98 0.68 -9.32 -6.15
CA HIS A 98 1.16 -10.66 -6.46
C HIS A 98 0.47 -11.65 -5.52
N ALA A 99 -0.62 -12.25 -5.98
CA ALA A 99 -1.31 -13.28 -5.23
C ALA A 99 -0.55 -14.61 -5.38
N ASP A 100 0.11 -15.06 -4.31
CA ASP A 100 0.57 -16.44 -4.24
C ASP A 100 -0.65 -17.38 -4.19
N SER A 101 -0.50 -18.62 -4.63
CA SER A 101 -1.59 -19.59 -4.82
C SER A 101 -2.37 -19.95 -3.55
N VAL A 102 -1.91 -19.55 -2.36
CA VAL A 102 -2.45 -19.93 -1.04
C VAL A 102 -2.61 -18.71 -0.11
N SER A 103 -3.03 -17.57 -0.63
CA SER A 103 -3.30 -16.40 0.21
C SER A 103 -4.78 -16.32 0.62
N ASP A 104 -5.05 -16.31 1.93
CA ASP A 104 -6.37 -15.99 2.51
C ASP A 104 -6.62 -14.47 2.65
N PHE A 105 -5.76 -13.64 2.06
CA PHE A 105 -5.90 -12.19 2.14
C PHE A 105 -7.16 -11.69 1.42
N ASP A 106 -8.09 -11.15 2.21
CA ASP A 106 -9.37 -10.66 1.75
C ASP A 106 -9.23 -9.24 1.18
N LEU A 107 -8.98 -9.17 -0.12
CA LEU A 107 -8.89 -7.93 -0.86
C LEU A 107 -10.25 -7.20 -0.95
N ASP A 108 -11.37 -7.92 -0.89
CA ASP A 108 -12.69 -7.29 -0.95
C ASP A 108 -12.92 -6.47 0.33
N ARG A 109 -12.51 -7.02 1.49
CA ARG A 109 -12.52 -6.28 2.78
C ARG A 109 -11.64 -5.02 2.76
N VAL A 110 -10.52 -5.04 2.05
CA VAL A 110 -9.68 -3.83 1.85
C VAL A 110 -10.45 -2.75 1.08
N VAL A 111 -11.10 -3.12 -0.03
CA VAL A 111 -11.87 -2.18 -0.87
C VAL A 111 -13.11 -1.66 -0.15
N GLU A 112 -13.76 -2.49 0.67
CA GLU A 112 -14.86 -2.09 1.54
C GLU A 112 -14.40 -1.07 2.59
N SER A 113 -13.24 -1.31 3.21
CA SER A 113 -12.65 -0.37 4.17
C SER A 113 -12.32 0.98 3.51
N MET A 114 -11.78 0.97 2.29
CA MET A 114 -11.56 2.20 1.51
C MET A 114 -12.88 2.93 1.21
N SER A 115 -13.93 2.18 0.88
CA SER A 115 -15.27 2.72 0.59
C SER A 115 -15.91 3.33 1.85
N TYR A 116 -15.67 2.74 3.02
CA TYR A 116 -16.10 3.28 4.31
C TYR A 116 -15.38 4.59 4.66
N VAL A 117 -14.07 4.69 4.41
CA VAL A 117 -13.34 5.96 4.58
C VAL A 117 -13.85 7.03 3.61
N LEU A 118 -14.13 6.65 2.35
CA LEU A 118 -14.67 7.55 1.33
C LEU A 118 -16.00 8.17 1.76
N SER A 119 -16.93 7.35 2.29
CA SER A 119 -18.26 7.81 2.71
C SER A 119 -18.22 8.75 3.91
N ARG A 120 -17.26 8.56 4.82
CA ARG A 120 -17.10 9.37 6.04
C ARG A 120 -16.19 10.59 5.90
N SER A 121 -15.33 10.63 4.88
CA SER A 121 -14.43 11.75 4.67
C SER A 121 -15.21 13.03 4.35
N HIS A 122 -14.75 14.17 4.84
CA HIS A 122 -15.22 15.49 4.40
C HIS A 122 -14.25 16.17 3.43
N SER A 123 -13.06 15.60 3.21
CA SER A 123 -12.04 16.18 2.33
C SER A 123 -12.30 15.82 0.87
N PRO A 124 -12.52 16.82 -0.02
CA PRO A 124 -12.73 16.58 -1.45
C PRO A 124 -11.53 15.88 -2.11
N LEU A 125 -10.31 16.24 -1.71
CA LEU A 125 -9.10 15.65 -2.25
C LEU A 125 -9.00 14.17 -1.90
N LEU A 126 -9.19 13.82 -0.62
CA LEU A 126 -9.16 12.42 -0.19
C LEU A 126 -10.26 11.60 -0.86
N LYS A 127 -11.47 12.16 -0.99
CA LYS A 127 -12.58 11.50 -1.70
C LYS A 127 -12.21 11.16 -3.13
N LYS A 128 -11.75 12.16 -3.90
CA LYS A 128 -11.33 11.97 -5.28
C LYS A 128 -10.27 10.87 -5.40
N THR A 129 -9.24 10.90 -4.57
CA THR A 129 -8.17 9.89 -4.62
C THR A 129 -8.68 8.49 -4.26
N LEU A 130 -9.58 8.36 -3.29
CA LEU A 130 -10.21 7.08 -2.93
C LEU A 130 -11.10 6.55 -4.06
N ASP A 131 -11.93 7.39 -4.67
CA ASP A 131 -12.79 7.01 -5.80
C ASP A 131 -11.97 6.45 -6.96
N GLU A 132 -10.88 7.14 -7.33
CA GLU A 132 -9.97 6.66 -8.38
C GLU A 132 -9.28 5.35 -7.97
N ALA A 133 -8.80 5.24 -6.73
CA ALA A 133 -8.13 4.04 -6.23
C ALA A 133 -9.05 2.82 -6.20
N ILE A 134 -10.29 2.98 -5.72
CA ILE A 134 -11.33 1.94 -5.71
C ILE A 134 -11.69 1.52 -7.14
N SER A 135 -11.80 2.48 -8.06
CA SER A 135 -12.08 2.19 -9.47
C SER A 135 -10.99 1.31 -10.09
N ARG A 136 -9.71 1.67 -9.90
CA ARG A 136 -8.56 0.87 -10.38
C ARG A 136 -8.54 -0.54 -9.78
N ALA A 137 -8.84 -0.67 -8.48
CA ALA A 137 -8.92 -1.96 -7.81
C ALA A 137 -10.01 -2.87 -8.41
N ARG A 138 -11.19 -2.31 -8.68
CA ARG A 138 -12.33 -3.04 -9.28
C ARG A 138 -12.04 -3.48 -10.72
N ASP A 139 -11.39 -2.65 -11.52
CA ASP A 139 -11.06 -2.99 -12.90
C ASP A 139 -10.09 -4.17 -13.01
N ARG A 140 -9.12 -4.27 -12.09
CA ARG A 140 -8.23 -5.44 -12.01
C ARG A 140 -9.01 -6.73 -11.74
N ARG A 141 -10.02 -6.68 -10.87
CA ARG A 141 -10.89 -7.82 -10.54
C ARG A 141 -11.69 -8.29 -11.75
N ARG A 142 -12.30 -7.35 -12.49
CA ARG A 142 -13.02 -7.64 -13.74
C ARG A 142 -12.15 -8.36 -14.76
N LYS A 143 -10.93 -7.86 -15.00
CA LYS A 143 -9.96 -8.50 -15.91
C LYS A 143 -9.59 -9.92 -15.46
N ARG A 144 -9.42 -10.14 -14.14
CA ARG A 144 -9.08 -11.47 -13.60
C ARG A 144 -10.22 -12.49 -13.78
N ASN A 145 -11.47 -12.07 -13.56
CA ASN A 145 -12.63 -12.97 -13.68
C ASN A 145 -12.95 -13.26 -15.15
N GLY A 146 -12.93 -12.25 -16.03
CA GLY A 146 -13.19 -12.45 -17.46
C GLY A 146 -12.19 -13.39 -18.16
N SER A 147 -10.94 -13.48 -17.70
CA SER A 147 -9.98 -14.47 -18.23
C SER A 147 -10.24 -15.91 -17.80
N ARG A 148 -10.97 -16.14 -16.69
CA ARG A 148 -11.33 -17.51 -16.25
C ARG A 148 -12.49 -18.08 -17.04
N ASP A 149 -13.41 -17.23 -17.49
CA ASP A 149 -14.62 -17.66 -18.20
C ASP A 149 -14.36 -18.06 -19.67
N CYS A 150 -13.19 -17.70 -20.23
CA CYS A 150 -12.83 -18.03 -21.61
C CYS A 150 -12.24 -19.44 -21.82
N TRP A 151 -12.00 -20.22 -20.75
CA TRP A 151 -11.37 -21.55 -20.81
C TRP A 151 -12.36 -22.70 -20.52
N SER A 152 -13.67 -22.42 -20.53
CA SER A 152 -14.73 -23.40 -20.23
C SER A 152 -15.67 -23.68 -21.42
N SER A 153 -15.18 -23.53 -22.65
CA SER A 153 -15.90 -23.87 -23.88
C SER A 153 -15.13 -24.84 -24.75
#